data_AF-A0A1Y1MH45-F1
#
_entry.id   AF-A0A1Y1MH45-F1
#
_cell.length_a   1.000
_cell.length_b   1.000
_cell.length_c   1.000
_cell.angle_alpha   90.00
_cell.angle_beta   90.00
_cell.angle_gamma   90.00
#
_symmetry.space_group_name_H-M   'P 1'
#
loop_
_entity.id
_entity.type
_entity.pdbx_description
1 polymer ?
#
loop_
_entity_poly.entity_id
_entity_poly.type
_entity_poly.pdbx_seq_one_letter_code
_entity_poly.pdbx_strand_id
1 'polypeptide(L)'
;MSPRTCDTAHIFYVRSGQTSAQEIVGNVNDENVSSHFVEFIHTLGWPVVVKKHPGWTGHVSTSWQVKSSYIPSKQQNHAVKYYDGNSHVLYWADAYSEVAFVVPSSRKNTSYQSATNSFNTSTLSSWHENSLSDNGSLRDKRTLSLDLDKQPAPPRRSGNRHHYSHTDTKIMIVWLESYEDYLTLPINDLLNYMETGLEIGPTRISDVLVIYLHWMATGLLRVHLQGPSGRVGLASPLVDGMIVSRRAIGPLVRYTAINMSRRRRLDSDNYQPPHVRRRVKVQEMVQKYKREMSQPKLFTYLFNNL
;
A
#
# COMPACT_ATOMS: atom_id res chain seq x y z
N MET A 1 -13.67 -3.04 6.21
CA MET A 1 -12.41 -2.24 6.22
C MET A 1 -11.34 -3.07 6.90
N SER A 2 -10.12 -3.11 6.34
CA SER A 2 -9.01 -3.79 7.01
C SER A 2 -8.74 -3.19 8.40
N PRO A 3 -8.46 -4.00 9.44
CA PRO A 3 -8.00 -3.49 10.73
C PRO A 3 -6.62 -2.85 10.67
N ARG A 4 -5.84 -3.16 9.63
CA ARG A 4 -4.45 -2.76 9.48
C ARG A 4 -4.31 -1.65 8.45
N THR A 5 -3.19 -0.95 8.51
CA THR A 5 -2.75 -0.07 7.44
C THR A 5 -2.13 -0.92 6.34
N CYS A 6 -2.38 -0.59 5.07
CA CYS A 6 -1.78 -1.29 3.93
C CYS A 6 -0.82 -0.36 3.18
N ASP A 7 0.35 -0.88 2.86
CA ASP A 7 1.42 -0.15 2.16
C ASP A 7 1.98 -1.03 1.00
N THR A 8 2.50 -0.42 -0.06
CA THR A 8 3.15 -1.12 -1.19
C THR A 8 4.54 -0.58 -1.43
N ALA A 9 5.52 -1.47 -1.63
CA ALA A 9 6.84 -1.10 -2.11
C ALA A 9 7.13 -1.81 -3.45
N HIS A 10 7.61 -1.07 -4.43
CA HIS A 10 7.95 -1.62 -5.75
C HIS A 10 9.45 -1.81 -5.87
N ILE A 11 9.86 -2.93 -6.44
CA ILE A 11 11.26 -3.33 -6.51
C ILE A 11 11.71 -3.36 -7.96
N PHE A 12 12.83 -2.71 -8.25
CA PHE A 12 13.43 -2.66 -9.58
C PHE A 12 14.85 -3.20 -9.52
N TYR A 13 15.22 -4.00 -10.53
CA TYR A 13 16.57 -4.50 -10.75
C TYR A 13 17.20 -3.71 -11.90
N VAL A 14 18.27 -2.96 -11.62
CA VAL A 14 18.91 -2.06 -12.59
C VAL A 14 20.29 -2.61 -12.91
N ARG A 15 20.50 -2.94 -14.20
CA ARG A 15 21.80 -3.32 -14.72
C ARG A 15 22.66 -2.09 -14.95
N SER A 16 23.98 -2.28 -14.96
CA SER A 16 24.95 -1.20 -15.11
C SER A 16 24.64 -0.30 -16.31
N GLY A 17 24.49 1.01 -16.07
CA GLY A 17 24.31 2.03 -17.10
C GLY A 17 22.91 2.11 -17.73
N GLN A 18 21.93 1.36 -17.23
CA GLN A 18 20.57 1.42 -17.75
C GLN A 18 19.83 2.71 -17.33
N THR A 19 19.22 3.37 -18.30
CA THR A 19 18.42 4.59 -18.10
C THR A 19 17.00 4.48 -18.66
N SER A 20 16.66 3.38 -19.33
CA SER A 20 15.34 3.11 -19.88
C SER A 20 14.47 2.35 -18.89
N ALA A 21 13.33 2.94 -18.51
CA ALA A 21 12.40 2.30 -17.57
C ALA A 21 11.83 0.98 -18.11
N GLN A 22 11.58 0.87 -19.43
CA GLN A 22 11.12 -0.39 -20.02
C GLN A 22 12.15 -1.51 -19.89
N GLU A 23 13.43 -1.21 -20.11
CA GLU A 23 14.51 -2.19 -19.99
C GLU A 23 14.71 -2.63 -18.54
N ILE A 24 14.68 -1.68 -17.60
CA ILE A 24 14.79 -1.95 -16.16
C ILE A 24 13.70 -2.92 -15.70
N VAL A 25 12.44 -2.67 -16.10
CA VAL A 25 11.30 -3.54 -15.77
C VAL A 25 11.42 -4.90 -16.46
N GLY A 26 12.00 -4.96 -17.65
CA GLY A 26 12.21 -6.20 -18.41
C GLY A 26 13.26 -7.13 -17.81
N ASN A 27 14.22 -6.61 -17.03
CA ASN A 27 15.37 -7.37 -16.52
C ASN A 27 14.98 -8.61 -15.71
N VAL A 28 13.87 -8.56 -14.97
CA VAL A 28 13.45 -9.68 -14.11
C VAL A 28 12.92 -10.88 -14.88
N ASN A 29 12.66 -10.72 -16.19
CA ASN A 29 12.26 -11.81 -17.07
C ASN A 29 13.45 -12.58 -17.64
N ASP A 30 14.64 -11.99 -17.59
CA ASP A 30 15.88 -12.61 -18.03
C ASP A 30 16.27 -13.75 -17.08
N GLU A 31 16.98 -14.76 -17.60
CA GLU A 31 17.46 -15.89 -16.79
C GLU A 31 18.69 -15.47 -15.96
N ASN A 32 19.42 -14.45 -16.42
CA ASN A 32 20.67 -13.98 -15.82
C ASN A 32 20.47 -12.91 -14.73
N VAL A 33 19.47 -13.08 -13.88
CA VAL A 33 19.24 -12.21 -12.72
C VAL A 33 20.19 -12.61 -11.59
N SER A 34 20.82 -11.64 -10.93
CA SER A 34 21.76 -11.90 -9.83
C SER A 34 21.15 -12.76 -8.72
N SER A 35 21.86 -13.84 -8.33
CA SER A 35 21.45 -14.72 -7.23
C SER A 35 21.33 -13.97 -5.90
N HIS A 36 22.15 -12.94 -5.68
CA HIS A 36 22.12 -12.09 -4.48
C HIS A 36 20.84 -11.25 -4.42
N PHE A 37 20.36 -10.79 -5.59
CA PHE A 37 19.08 -10.10 -5.67
C PHE A 37 17.92 -11.06 -5.36
N VAL A 38 17.92 -12.27 -5.92
CA VAL A 38 16.90 -13.28 -5.65
C VAL A 38 16.87 -13.65 -4.16
N GLU A 39 18.03 -13.85 -3.54
CA GLU A 39 18.14 -14.09 -2.10
C GLU A 39 17.53 -12.94 -1.30
N PHE A 40 17.92 -11.69 -1.62
CA PHE A 40 17.38 -10.49 -0.98
C PHE A 40 15.84 -10.43 -1.07
N ILE A 41 15.28 -10.66 -2.26
CA ILE A 41 13.83 -10.68 -2.51
C ILE A 41 13.13 -11.64 -1.53
N HIS A 42 13.65 -12.86 -1.36
CA HIS A 42 13.09 -13.84 -0.42
C HIS A 42 13.21 -13.46 1.06
N THR A 43 14.09 -12.52 1.41
CA THR A 43 14.17 -12.00 2.79
C THR A 43 13.10 -10.94 3.11
N LEU A 44 12.40 -10.39 2.11
CA LEU A 44 11.45 -9.28 2.32
C LEU A 44 10.08 -9.73 2.85
N GLY A 45 9.65 -10.96 2.58
CA GLY A 45 8.34 -11.44 3.02
C GLY A 45 8.05 -12.86 2.53
N TRP A 46 6.79 -13.28 2.70
CA TRP A 46 6.33 -14.58 2.27
C TRP A 46 5.71 -14.51 0.87
N PRO A 47 6.07 -15.40 -0.05
CA PRO A 47 5.43 -15.45 -1.36
C PRO A 47 3.98 -15.92 -1.21
N VAL A 48 3.03 -15.14 -1.72
CA VAL A 48 1.60 -15.47 -1.67
C VAL A 48 0.97 -15.36 -3.06
N VAL A 49 0.01 -16.25 -3.35
CA VAL A 49 -0.80 -16.20 -4.57
C VAL A 49 -1.88 -15.13 -4.40
N VAL A 50 -1.89 -14.13 -5.28
CA VAL A 50 -2.79 -12.96 -5.19
C VAL A 50 -4.26 -13.39 -5.10
N LYS A 51 -4.71 -14.30 -5.97
CA LYS A 51 -6.11 -14.79 -6.02
C LYS A 51 -6.60 -15.50 -4.75
N LYS A 52 -5.67 -15.97 -3.90
CA LYS A 52 -5.98 -16.71 -2.67
C LYS A 52 -5.79 -15.87 -1.41
N HIS A 53 -5.15 -14.71 -1.54
CA HIS A 53 -4.68 -13.95 -0.39
C HIS A 53 -5.78 -13.01 0.13
N PRO A 54 -6.15 -13.09 1.42
CA PRO A 54 -7.23 -12.27 2.00
C PRO A 54 -6.79 -10.83 2.33
N GLY A 55 -5.49 -10.54 2.31
CA GLY A 55 -4.94 -9.23 2.68
C GLY A 55 -4.68 -8.31 1.49
N TRP A 56 -3.83 -7.31 1.73
CA TRP A 56 -3.33 -6.40 0.71
C TRP A 56 -2.37 -7.11 -0.27
N THR A 57 -2.65 -7.00 -1.57
CA THR A 57 -1.86 -7.60 -2.65
C THR A 57 -1.17 -6.58 -3.56
N GLY A 58 -1.01 -5.35 -3.07
CA GLY A 58 -0.33 -4.28 -3.82
C GLY A 58 -1.25 -3.43 -4.69
N HIS A 59 -2.48 -3.91 -4.97
CA HIS A 59 -3.46 -3.18 -5.75
C HIS A 59 -4.89 -3.36 -5.22
N VAL A 60 -5.70 -2.29 -5.25
CA VAL A 60 -7.06 -2.28 -4.68
C VAL A 60 -8.01 -3.28 -5.35
N SER A 61 -7.88 -3.48 -6.66
CA SER A 61 -8.78 -4.38 -7.42
C SER A 61 -8.54 -5.87 -7.13
N THR A 62 -7.38 -6.23 -6.58
CA THR A 62 -6.97 -7.62 -6.30
C THR A 62 -6.85 -7.92 -4.82
N SER A 63 -7.02 -6.91 -3.95
CA SER A 63 -6.87 -7.05 -2.50
C SER A 63 -8.18 -7.38 -1.81
N TRP A 64 -8.11 -8.06 -0.67
CA TRP A 64 -9.26 -8.39 0.18
C TRP A 64 -10.38 -9.18 -0.53
N GLN A 65 -10.03 -9.94 -1.57
CA GLN A 65 -10.95 -10.81 -2.31
C GLN A 65 -10.52 -12.27 -2.15
N VAL A 66 -11.31 -13.07 -1.43
CA VAL A 66 -11.11 -14.52 -1.37
C VAL A 66 -12.17 -15.19 -2.24
N LYS A 67 -11.77 -15.71 -3.40
CA LYS A 67 -12.66 -16.55 -4.23
C LYS A 67 -12.57 -17.99 -3.73
N SER A 68 -13.70 -18.54 -3.27
CA SER A 68 -13.76 -19.85 -2.58
C SER A 68 -13.58 -21.07 -3.50
N SER A 69 -13.48 -20.91 -4.82
CA SER A 69 -13.43 -22.02 -5.77
C SER A 69 -12.01 -22.26 -6.29
N TYR A 70 -11.26 -23.18 -5.67
CA TYR A 70 -9.96 -23.59 -6.21
C TYR A 70 -9.61 -25.05 -5.95
N ILE A 71 -9.09 -25.69 -7.00
CA ILE A 71 -8.50 -27.04 -7.04
C ILE A 71 -6.98 -26.88 -6.95
N PRO A 72 -6.25 -27.60 -6.07
CA PRO A 72 -4.81 -27.42 -5.89
C PRO A 72 -4.03 -27.73 -7.17
N SER A 73 -3.42 -26.72 -7.80
CA SER A 73 -2.33 -26.95 -8.76
C SER A 73 -1.00 -27.03 -8.01
N LYS A 74 -0.18 -28.03 -8.37
CA LYS A 74 1.16 -28.27 -7.83
C LYS A 74 2.01 -26.98 -7.84
N GLN A 75 2.84 -26.83 -6.81
CA GLN A 75 3.74 -25.69 -6.55
C GLN A 75 4.34 -25.13 -7.85
N GLN A 76 3.99 -23.89 -8.18
CA GLN A 76 4.58 -23.16 -9.30
C GLN A 76 5.84 -22.46 -8.85
N ASN A 77 6.86 -22.47 -9.72
CA ASN A 77 8.17 -21.87 -9.53
C ASN A 77 8.12 -20.48 -8.86
N HIS A 78 8.90 -20.29 -7.79
CA HIS A 78 9.03 -19.03 -7.05
C HIS A 78 9.96 -17.99 -7.72
N ALA A 79 9.99 -17.97 -9.05
CA ALA A 79 10.83 -17.03 -9.80
C ALA A 79 10.37 -15.59 -9.58
N VAL A 80 11.33 -14.67 -9.51
CA VAL A 80 11.09 -13.26 -9.15
C VAL A 80 10.08 -12.57 -10.09
N LYS A 81 10.08 -12.92 -11.38
CA LYS A 81 9.12 -12.43 -12.39
C LYS A 81 7.64 -12.62 -12.03
N TYR A 82 7.32 -13.57 -11.16
CA TYR A 82 5.94 -13.83 -10.74
C TYR A 82 5.47 -12.91 -9.61
N TYR A 83 6.35 -12.13 -8.96
CA TYR A 83 5.93 -11.16 -7.94
C TYR A 83 5.36 -9.86 -8.54
N ASP A 84 4.66 -9.95 -9.66
CA ASP A 84 4.17 -8.84 -10.49
C ASP A 84 2.92 -8.13 -9.96
N GLY A 85 2.37 -8.57 -8.82
CA GLY A 85 1.12 -8.04 -8.27
C GLY A 85 -0.15 -8.63 -8.88
N ASN A 86 -0.05 -9.48 -9.92
CA ASN A 86 -1.21 -10.17 -10.50
C ASN A 86 -1.24 -11.65 -10.12
N SER A 87 -0.09 -12.31 -10.21
CA SER A 87 0.03 -13.73 -9.92
C SER A 87 0.45 -13.97 -8.47
N HIS A 88 1.59 -13.39 -8.08
CA HIS A 88 2.12 -13.45 -6.73
C HIS A 88 2.56 -12.06 -6.25
N VAL A 89 2.69 -11.95 -4.94
CA VAL A 89 3.40 -10.85 -4.26
C VAL A 89 4.21 -11.43 -3.12
N LEU A 90 5.21 -10.68 -2.68
CA LEU A 90 5.84 -10.92 -1.40
C LEU A 90 5.08 -10.14 -0.33
N TYR A 91 4.49 -10.85 0.60
CA TYR A 91 3.62 -10.30 1.61
C TYR A 91 4.25 -10.36 2.99
N TRP A 92 4.10 -9.29 3.77
CA TRP A 92 4.41 -9.29 5.19
C TRP A 92 3.35 -8.53 5.97
N ALA A 93 3.07 -8.97 7.19
CA ALA A 93 2.19 -8.25 8.09
C ALA A 93 2.53 -8.49 9.56
N ASP A 94 2.11 -7.53 10.39
CA ASP A 94 2.08 -7.65 11.85
C ASP A 94 0.66 -7.34 12.39
N ALA A 95 0.55 -7.00 13.67
CA ALA A 95 -0.73 -6.67 14.29
C ALA A 95 -1.37 -5.37 13.73
N TYR A 96 -0.59 -4.46 13.15
CA TYR A 96 -1.02 -3.09 12.82
C TYR A 96 -0.87 -2.73 11.33
N SER A 97 0.01 -3.42 10.60
CA SER A 97 0.39 -3.06 9.23
C SER A 97 0.52 -4.31 8.35
N GLU A 98 0.17 -4.15 7.08
CA GLU A 98 0.39 -5.10 5.99
C GLU A 98 1.19 -4.38 4.90
N VAL A 99 2.17 -5.05 4.33
CA VAL A 99 2.97 -4.54 3.22
C VAL A 99 3.06 -5.58 2.12
N ALA A 100 2.82 -5.13 0.89
CA ALA A 100 3.05 -5.91 -0.32
C ALA A 100 4.30 -5.40 -1.04
N PHE A 101 5.21 -6.30 -1.33
CA PHE A 101 6.37 -6.05 -2.19
C PHE A 101 6.07 -6.60 -3.57
N VAL A 102 6.11 -5.70 -4.55
CA VAL A 102 5.79 -5.97 -5.95
C VAL A 102 7.03 -5.77 -6.78
N VAL A 103 7.31 -6.69 -7.69
CA VAL A 103 8.39 -6.63 -8.67
C VAL A 103 7.75 -6.48 -10.06
N PRO A 104 7.61 -5.25 -10.59
CA PRO A 104 7.05 -5.06 -11.92
C PRO A 104 7.89 -5.80 -12.97
N SER A 105 7.23 -6.61 -13.79
CA SER A 105 7.89 -7.45 -14.82
C SER A 105 7.47 -7.09 -16.25
N SER A 106 6.43 -6.29 -16.44
CA SER A 106 5.98 -5.82 -17.75
C SER A 106 5.03 -4.64 -17.60
N ARG A 107 4.90 -3.84 -18.65
CA ARG A 107 3.85 -2.82 -18.72
C ARG A 107 2.50 -3.52 -18.78
N LYS A 108 1.61 -3.24 -17.83
CA LYS A 108 0.20 -3.56 -18.03
C LYS A 108 -0.24 -2.67 -19.18
N ASN A 109 -0.63 -3.26 -20.31
CA ASN A 109 -1.31 -2.49 -21.35
C ASN A 109 -2.53 -1.87 -20.69
N THR A 110 -2.48 -0.56 -20.48
CA THR A 110 -3.62 0.23 -20.05
C THR A 110 -4.59 0.36 -21.23
N SER A 111 -5.01 -0.76 -21.80
CA SER A 111 -6.27 -0.86 -22.53
C SER A 111 -7.38 -0.88 -21.48
N TYR A 112 -7.54 0.23 -20.77
CA TYR A 112 -8.89 0.67 -20.45
C TYR A 112 -9.51 1.11 -21.78
N GLN A 113 -9.86 0.13 -22.63
CA GLN A 113 -11.13 0.30 -23.32
C GLN A 113 -12.12 0.57 -22.21
N SER A 114 -12.90 1.64 -22.36
CA SER A 114 -14.13 1.88 -21.65
C SER A 114 -15.09 0.72 -21.90
N ALA A 115 -14.74 -0.47 -21.44
CA ALA A 115 -15.65 -1.56 -21.23
C ALA A 115 -16.44 -1.12 -20.02
N THR A 116 -17.61 -0.56 -20.31
CA THR A 116 -18.76 -0.53 -19.44
C THR A 116 -19.15 -1.97 -19.06
N ASN A 117 -18.26 -2.70 -18.38
CA ASN A 117 -18.68 -3.76 -17.52
C ASN A 117 -19.26 -3.05 -16.32
N SER A 118 -20.58 -2.94 -16.35
CA SER A 118 -21.45 -2.74 -15.21
C SER A 118 -21.18 -3.82 -14.16
N PHE A 119 -20.02 -3.73 -13.52
CA PHE A 119 -19.89 -4.18 -12.16
C PHE A 119 -20.95 -3.41 -11.39
N ASN A 120 -21.94 -4.15 -10.88
CA ASN A 120 -22.94 -3.58 -9.99
C ASN A 120 -22.21 -3.03 -8.77
N THR A 121 -21.89 -1.73 -8.86
CA THR A 121 -21.33 -0.95 -7.78
C THR A 121 -22.36 -0.78 -6.67
N SER A 122 -23.63 -1.13 -6.88
CA SER A 122 -24.76 -0.88 -5.98
C SER A 122 -24.59 -1.37 -4.54
N THR A 123 -23.71 -2.36 -4.29
CA THR A 123 -23.39 -2.80 -2.93
C THR A 123 -22.23 -2.05 -2.26
N LEU A 124 -21.44 -1.26 -3.01
CA LEU A 124 -20.36 -0.41 -2.48
C LEU A 124 -20.61 1.10 -2.70
N SER A 125 -21.46 1.48 -3.65
CA SER A 125 -21.81 2.86 -3.99
C SER A 125 -23.00 3.41 -3.20
N SER A 126 -23.72 2.58 -2.45
CA SER A 126 -24.77 3.04 -1.52
C SER A 126 -24.25 3.90 -0.35
N TRP A 127 -22.93 4.17 -0.30
CA TRP A 127 -22.25 4.97 0.72
C TRP A 127 -21.60 6.26 0.20
N HIS A 128 -21.81 6.61 -1.07
CA HIS A 128 -21.38 7.90 -1.62
C HIS A 128 -22.61 8.72 -2.02
N GLU A 129 -23.09 9.59 -1.12
CA GLU A 129 -24.15 10.55 -1.43
C GLU A 129 -23.69 12.00 -1.19
N ASN A 130 -23.72 12.73 -2.30
CA ASN A 130 -24.25 14.08 -2.54
C ASN A 130 -23.69 15.27 -1.73
N SER A 131 -22.95 16.11 -2.48
CA SER A 131 -22.57 17.47 -2.13
C SER A 131 -23.75 18.44 -2.18
N LEU A 132 -23.78 19.35 -1.21
CA LEU A 132 -24.35 20.68 -1.34
C LEU A 132 -23.29 21.69 -0.87
N SER A 133 -23.11 22.75 -1.63
CA SER A 133 -22.24 23.90 -1.32
C SER A 133 -22.67 24.63 -0.06
N ASP A 134 -21.74 25.16 0.74
CA ASP A 134 -21.57 26.61 0.97
C ASP A 134 -20.58 26.96 2.11
N ASN A 135 -19.94 28.11 1.91
CA ASN A 135 -19.20 29.08 2.75
C ASN A 135 -18.77 28.79 4.21
N GLY A 136 -17.50 29.15 4.46
CA GLY A 136 -17.04 30.01 5.56
C GLY A 136 -17.31 29.59 7.01
N SER A 137 -16.25 29.17 7.73
CA SER A 137 -15.86 29.69 9.07
C SER A 137 -15.09 28.67 9.94
N LEU A 138 -13.91 29.14 10.37
CA LEU A 138 -13.12 28.90 11.60
C LEU A 138 -12.91 27.48 12.16
N ARG A 139 -11.62 27.11 12.06
CA ARG A 139 -10.75 26.33 12.97
C ARG A 139 -11.38 25.77 14.25
N ASP A 140 -11.36 24.44 14.38
CA ASP A 140 -11.20 23.76 15.67
C ASP A 140 -10.27 22.54 15.52
N LYS A 141 -9.12 22.62 16.18
CA LYS A 141 -8.14 21.52 16.33
C LYS A 141 -8.72 20.50 17.31
N ARG A 142 -9.19 19.35 16.82
CA ARG A 142 -9.63 18.24 17.69
C ARG A 142 -8.44 17.37 18.09
N THR A 143 -8.11 17.41 19.37
CA THR A 143 -7.26 16.44 20.08
C THR A 143 -7.90 15.05 20.04
N LEU A 144 -7.09 14.03 19.75
CA LEU A 144 -7.50 12.62 19.62
C LEU A 144 -7.71 11.95 20.98
N SER A 145 -8.54 12.54 21.86
CA SER A 145 -8.84 11.99 23.19
C SER A 145 -9.96 10.94 23.16
N LEU A 146 -9.81 9.93 24.00
CA LEU A 146 -10.75 8.83 24.29
C LEU A 146 -11.74 9.25 25.39
N ASP A 147 -12.51 10.32 25.18
CA ASP A 147 -13.56 10.71 26.14
C ASP A 147 -14.87 9.99 25.82
N LEU A 148 -15.30 9.11 26.73
CA LEU A 148 -16.46 8.23 26.59
C LEU A 148 -17.80 8.92 26.95
N ASP A 149 -17.74 10.08 27.62
CA ASP A 149 -18.90 10.67 28.33
C ASP A 149 -19.54 11.89 27.67
N LYS A 150 -19.14 12.28 26.44
CA LYS A 150 -19.82 13.39 25.73
C LYS A 150 -20.91 12.90 24.79
N GLN A 151 -22.13 13.42 25.00
CA GLN A 151 -23.27 13.33 24.08
C GLN A 151 -22.83 13.60 22.63
N PRO A 152 -23.25 12.77 21.66
CA PRO A 152 -22.73 12.83 20.30
C PRO A 152 -23.25 14.08 19.58
N ALA A 153 -22.40 15.12 19.53
CA ALA A 153 -22.61 16.20 18.57
C ALA A 153 -22.47 15.61 17.15
N PRO A 154 -23.43 15.90 16.23
CA PRO A 154 -23.39 15.34 14.89
C PRO A 154 -22.07 15.71 14.21
N PRO A 155 -21.36 14.74 13.60
CA PRO A 155 -20.15 15.06 12.88
C PRO A 155 -20.50 16.01 11.73
N ARG A 156 -19.89 17.20 11.71
CA ARG A 156 -19.85 18.06 10.51
C ARG A 156 -19.35 17.17 9.36
N ARG A 157 -20.17 17.01 8.33
CA ARG A 157 -19.92 16.17 7.16
C ARG A 157 -18.71 16.72 6.41
N SER A 158 -17.51 16.25 6.77
CA SER A 158 -16.32 16.42 5.94
C SER A 158 -16.52 15.58 4.68
N GLY A 159 -16.44 16.25 3.52
CA GLY A 159 -16.76 15.68 2.22
C GLY A 159 -16.06 14.38 1.88
N ASN A 160 -16.58 13.78 0.81
CA ASN A 160 -16.21 12.49 0.21
C ASN A 160 -14.68 12.27 0.18
N ARG A 161 -14.13 11.61 1.20
CA ARG A 161 -12.70 11.26 1.25
C ARG A 161 -12.57 9.77 1.04
N HIS A 162 -11.95 9.39 -0.07
CA HIS A 162 -11.61 8.02 -0.35
C HIS A 162 -10.93 7.39 0.86
N HIS A 163 -11.47 6.26 1.27
CA HIS A 163 -11.09 5.51 2.44
C HIS A 163 -9.63 5.02 2.43
N TYR A 164 -8.86 5.30 1.39
CA TYR A 164 -7.48 4.90 1.25
C TYR A 164 -6.59 6.08 0.82
N SER A 165 -7.04 7.32 0.99
CA SER A 165 -6.32 8.56 0.62
C SER A 165 -4.93 8.74 1.26
N HIS A 166 -4.49 7.82 2.12
CA HIS A 166 -3.25 7.91 2.88
C HIS A 166 -2.30 6.74 2.59
N THR A 167 -2.60 5.91 1.60
CA THR A 167 -1.78 4.75 1.20
C THR A 167 -1.14 4.97 -0.17
N ASP A 168 -1.01 6.24 -0.58
CA ASP A 168 -0.44 6.71 -1.86
C ASP A 168 1.08 6.91 -1.79
N THR A 169 1.71 6.52 -0.68
CA THR A 169 3.16 6.70 -0.52
C THR A 169 3.89 5.80 -1.52
N LYS A 170 4.63 6.42 -2.44
CA LYS A 170 5.44 5.70 -3.42
C LYS A 170 6.80 5.34 -2.83
N ILE A 171 6.97 4.05 -2.53
CA ILE A 171 8.23 3.49 -2.07
C ILE A 171 8.83 2.63 -3.16
N MET A 172 10.07 2.95 -3.53
CA MET A 172 10.86 2.25 -4.53
C MET A 172 12.07 1.61 -3.84
N ILE A 173 12.31 0.34 -4.11
CA ILE A 173 13.52 -0.37 -3.68
C ILE A 173 14.29 -0.69 -4.96
N VAL A 174 15.51 -0.21 -5.08
CA VAL A 174 16.28 -0.29 -6.33
C VAL A 174 17.55 -1.08 -6.07
N TRP A 175 17.65 -2.25 -6.70
CA TRP A 175 18.89 -3.02 -6.72
C TRP A 175 19.77 -2.53 -7.87
N LEU A 176 20.97 -2.06 -7.55
CA LEU A 176 21.92 -1.49 -8.50
C LEU A 176 23.12 -2.42 -8.73
N GLU A 177 23.37 -2.80 -9.99
CA GLU A 177 24.64 -3.45 -10.37
C GLU A 177 25.83 -2.47 -10.32
N SER A 178 25.63 -1.21 -10.72
CA SER A 178 26.62 -0.13 -10.57
C SER A 178 26.12 0.92 -9.58
N TYR A 179 26.95 1.28 -8.59
CA TYR A 179 26.55 2.24 -7.56
C TYR A 179 26.15 3.58 -8.14
N GLU A 180 26.80 4.05 -9.20
CA GLU A 180 26.61 5.39 -9.79
C GLU A 180 25.27 5.56 -10.53
N ASP A 181 24.59 4.47 -10.89
CA ASP A 181 23.34 4.49 -11.65
C ASP A 181 22.17 5.12 -10.86
N TYR A 182 22.31 5.32 -9.55
CA TYR A 182 21.33 6.08 -8.76
C TYR A 182 21.17 7.54 -9.24
N LEU A 183 22.20 8.12 -9.87
CA LEU A 183 22.18 9.51 -10.36
C LEU A 183 21.33 9.68 -11.63
N THR A 184 21.21 8.63 -12.42
CA THR A 184 20.60 8.65 -13.76
C THR A 184 19.30 7.82 -13.83
N LEU A 185 18.84 7.28 -12.70
CA LEU A 185 17.63 6.46 -12.64
C LEU A 185 16.39 7.23 -13.13
N PRO A 186 15.62 6.69 -14.10
CA PRO A 186 14.44 7.35 -14.65
C PRO A 186 13.22 7.23 -13.71
N ILE A 187 13.27 7.85 -12.52
CA ILE A 187 12.22 7.72 -11.48
C ILE A 187 10.83 8.08 -12.03
N ASN A 188 10.74 9.15 -12.83
CA ASN A 188 9.48 9.60 -13.42
C ASN A 188 8.80 8.51 -14.27
N ASP A 189 9.59 7.80 -15.08
CA ASP A 189 9.06 6.81 -16.01
C ASP A 189 8.76 5.49 -15.29
N LEU A 190 9.53 5.17 -14.24
CA LEU A 190 9.29 4.02 -13.37
C LEU A 190 7.99 4.14 -12.55
N LEU A 191 7.54 5.37 -12.24
CA LEU A 191 6.27 5.59 -11.53
C LEU A 191 5.06 5.00 -12.28
N ASN A 192 5.13 4.90 -13.62
CA ASN A 192 4.10 4.29 -14.45
C ASN A 192 3.92 2.78 -14.18
N TYR A 193 4.85 2.15 -13.46
CA TYR A 193 4.81 0.74 -13.08
C TYR A 193 4.48 0.54 -11.59
N MET A 194 4.15 1.62 -10.87
CA MET A 194 3.94 1.61 -9.42
C MET A 194 2.48 1.83 -9.01
N GLU A 195 1.52 1.53 -9.88
CA GLU A 195 0.10 1.78 -9.65
C GLU A 195 -0.49 0.84 -8.59
N THR A 196 -1.21 1.41 -7.62
CA THR A 196 -1.91 0.67 -6.56
C THR A 196 -3.45 0.76 -6.68
N GLY A 197 -3.93 1.61 -7.60
CA GLY A 197 -5.35 1.97 -7.72
C GLY A 197 -5.88 2.81 -6.55
N LEU A 198 -5.01 3.28 -5.66
CA LEU A 198 -5.35 4.15 -4.52
C LEU A 198 -4.89 5.60 -4.74
N GLU A 199 -4.31 5.88 -5.90
CA GLU A 199 -3.82 7.20 -6.28
C GLU A 199 -4.99 8.15 -6.53
N ILE A 200 -4.93 9.36 -5.97
CA ILE A 200 -5.95 10.41 -6.16
C ILE A 200 -5.51 11.42 -7.23
N GLY A 201 -4.23 11.42 -7.58
CA GLY A 201 -3.63 12.30 -8.58
C GLY A 201 -2.20 11.89 -8.91
N PRO A 202 -1.52 12.66 -9.76
CA PRO A 202 -0.14 12.37 -10.14
C PRO A 202 0.80 12.50 -8.94
N THR A 203 1.69 11.52 -8.78
CA THR A 203 2.77 11.59 -7.78
C THR A 203 3.90 12.47 -8.31
N ARG A 204 4.36 13.43 -7.51
CA ARG A 204 5.58 14.19 -7.80
C ARG A 204 6.81 13.34 -7.53
N ILE A 205 7.85 13.47 -8.36
CA ILE A 205 9.14 12.78 -8.20
C ILE A 205 9.76 13.09 -6.83
N SER A 206 9.65 14.33 -6.35
CA SER A 206 10.18 14.76 -5.05
C SER A 206 9.49 14.11 -3.85
N ASP A 207 8.33 13.47 -4.04
CA ASP A 207 7.59 12.76 -3.00
C ASP A 207 7.87 11.25 -2.98
N VAL A 208 8.63 10.73 -3.95
CA VAL A 208 9.00 9.32 -4.03
C VAL A 208 10.11 9.02 -3.02
N LEU A 209 9.95 7.95 -2.26
CA LEU A 209 10.95 7.46 -1.32
C LEU A 209 11.68 6.29 -1.98
N VAL A 210 13.00 6.39 -2.13
CA VAL A 210 13.83 5.40 -2.82
C VAL A 210 14.87 4.84 -1.87
N ILE A 211 14.96 3.50 -1.83
CA ILE A 211 15.96 2.74 -1.09
C ILE A 211 16.84 2.05 -2.13
N TYR A 212 18.02 2.61 -2.39
CA TYR A 212 19.02 2.00 -3.27
C TYR A 212 19.86 1.00 -2.50
N LEU A 213 20.07 -0.16 -3.12
CA LEU A 213 20.88 -1.25 -2.61
C LEU A 213 21.93 -1.58 -3.66
N HIS A 214 23.20 -1.47 -3.29
CA HIS A 214 24.31 -1.83 -4.16
C HIS A 214 25.13 -2.95 -3.52
N TRP A 215 25.31 -4.03 -4.27
CA TRP A 215 26.13 -5.17 -3.85
C TRP A 215 27.62 -4.87 -4.03
N MET A 216 28.39 -4.99 -2.96
CA MET A 216 29.83 -4.74 -2.98
C MET A 216 30.63 -6.05 -3.08
N ALA A 217 31.83 -6.00 -3.65
CA ALA A 217 32.76 -7.14 -3.69
C ALA A 217 33.15 -7.67 -2.29
N THR A 218 32.95 -6.87 -1.24
CA THR A 218 33.15 -7.24 0.17
C THR A 218 32.09 -8.21 0.69
N GLY A 219 31.01 -8.47 -0.06
CA GLY A 219 29.87 -9.29 0.38
C GLY A 219 28.87 -8.54 1.28
N LEU A 220 29.04 -7.22 1.41
CA LEU A 220 28.13 -6.31 2.10
C LEU A 220 27.33 -5.50 1.09
N LEU A 221 26.22 -4.89 1.53
CA LEU A 221 25.42 -3.99 0.73
C LEU A 221 25.60 -2.56 1.19
N ARG A 222 25.86 -1.65 0.25
CA ARG A 222 25.77 -0.21 0.47
C ARG A 222 24.32 0.22 0.28
N VAL A 223 23.81 0.99 1.24
CA VAL A 223 22.48 1.59 1.22
C VAL A 223 22.62 3.07 0.88
N HIS A 224 21.83 3.54 -0.08
CA HIS A 224 21.63 4.96 -0.32
C HIS A 224 20.13 5.27 -0.26
N LEU A 225 19.74 6.32 0.45
CA LEU A 225 18.34 6.71 0.64
C LEU A 225 18.08 8.05 -0.02
N GLN A 226 17.03 8.10 -0.85
CA GLN A 226 16.58 9.32 -1.50
C GLN A 226 15.09 9.56 -1.21
N GLY A 227 14.71 10.83 -1.16
CA GLY A 227 13.33 11.25 -0.96
C GLY A 227 13.24 12.76 -0.69
N PRO A 228 12.10 13.25 -0.17
CA PRO A 228 11.87 14.67 0.04
C PRO A 228 12.96 15.29 0.93
N SER A 229 13.53 16.41 0.48
CA SER A 229 14.62 17.13 1.16
C SER A 229 14.32 17.32 2.65
N GLY A 230 15.28 16.94 3.51
CA GLY A 230 15.18 17.07 4.97
C GLY A 230 14.27 16.06 5.69
N ARG A 231 13.67 15.08 5.00
CA ARG A 231 12.72 14.12 5.61
C ARG A 231 13.13 12.65 5.55
N VAL A 232 14.08 12.30 4.68
CA VAL A 232 14.52 10.90 4.47
C VAL A 232 15.21 10.32 5.71
N GLY A 233 15.93 11.15 6.48
CA GLY A 233 16.68 10.73 7.68
C GLY A 233 15.86 10.54 8.96
N LEU A 234 14.53 10.72 8.92
CA LEU A 234 13.69 10.73 10.13
C LEU A 234 12.82 9.48 10.32
N ALA A 235 12.91 8.49 9.42
CA ALA A 235 11.95 7.39 9.36
C ALA A 235 12.59 6.00 9.27
N SER A 236 13.73 5.74 9.91
CA SER A 236 14.46 4.51 9.61
C SER A 236 15.29 3.89 10.75
N PRO A 237 15.39 2.55 10.71
CA PRO A 237 16.56 1.78 11.12
C PRO A 237 17.73 1.88 10.12
N LEU A 238 17.47 2.03 8.81
CA LEU A 238 18.51 2.26 7.77
C LEU A 238 18.92 3.73 7.69
N VAL A 239 20.20 4.07 7.82
CA VAL A 239 20.68 5.44 7.57
C VAL A 239 21.27 5.53 6.17
N ASP A 240 21.19 6.70 5.54
CA ASP A 240 21.85 6.94 4.27
C ASP A 240 23.37 6.70 4.37
N GLY A 241 23.95 6.06 3.36
CA GLY A 241 25.36 5.66 3.34
C GLY A 241 25.70 4.43 4.19
N MET A 242 24.73 3.81 4.87
CA MET A 242 24.99 2.65 5.73
C MET A 242 25.44 1.42 4.92
N ILE A 243 26.38 0.66 5.48
CA ILE A 243 26.83 -0.62 4.94
C ILE A 243 26.27 -1.74 5.80
N VAL A 244 25.59 -2.69 5.18
CA VAL A 244 24.75 -3.69 5.86
C VAL A 244 25.07 -5.09 5.38
N SER A 245 25.02 -6.06 6.29
CA SER A 245 25.18 -7.47 5.93
C SER A 245 23.94 -8.02 5.23
N ARG A 246 24.14 -9.02 4.38
CA ARG A 246 23.07 -9.78 3.68
C ARG A 246 21.95 -10.27 4.60
N ARG A 247 22.29 -10.69 5.81
CA ARG A 247 21.32 -11.28 6.74
C ARG A 247 20.41 -10.23 7.37
N ALA A 248 20.91 -9.00 7.51
CA ALA A 248 20.17 -7.91 8.16
C ALA A 248 19.38 -7.06 7.16
N ILE A 249 19.76 -7.03 5.88
CA ILE A 249 19.20 -6.07 4.92
C ILE A 249 17.69 -6.24 4.69
N GLY A 250 17.18 -7.47 4.58
CA GLY A 250 15.76 -7.73 4.37
C GLY A 250 14.85 -7.10 5.43
N PRO A 251 15.02 -7.47 6.71
CA PRO A 251 14.29 -6.84 7.81
C PRO A 251 14.47 -5.32 7.87
N LEU A 252 15.68 -4.80 7.66
CA LEU A 252 15.95 -3.37 7.73
C LEU A 252 15.26 -2.58 6.62
N VAL A 253 15.29 -3.07 5.38
CA VAL A 253 14.56 -2.47 4.24
C VAL A 253 13.06 -2.51 4.50
N ARG A 254 12.53 -3.65 4.98
CA ARG A 254 11.11 -3.82 5.30
C ARG A 254 10.64 -2.80 6.34
N TYR A 255 11.33 -2.70 7.48
CA TYR A 255 10.95 -1.76 8.52
C TYR A 255 11.14 -0.30 8.11
N THR A 256 12.16 -0.01 7.30
CA THR A 256 12.37 1.33 6.72
C THR A 256 11.19 1.71 5.81
N ALA A 257 10.75 0.81 4.93
CA ALA A 257 9.59 1.04 4.07
C ALA A 257 8.30 1.27 4.88
N ILE A 258 8.03 0.44 5.89
CA ILE A 258 6.86 0.60 6.77
C ILE A 258 6.90 1.94 7.51
N ASN A 259 8.07 2.33 8.04
CA ASN A 259 8.23 3.58 8.77
C ASN A 259 8.10 4.80 7.85
N MET A 260 8.64 4.72 6.63
CA MET A 260 8.46 5.73 5.57
C MET A 260 6.99 6.00 5.30
N SER A 261 6.20 4.96 5.01
CA SER A 261 4.75 5.10 4.80
C SER A 261 4.03 5.60 6.05
N ARG A 262 4.37 5.07 7.22
CA ARG A 262 3.76 5.50 8.50
C ARG A 262 4.01 6.99 8.74
N ARG A 263 5.23 7.47 8.52
CA ARG A 263 5.57 8.89 8.69
C ARG A 263 4.79 9.76 7.73
N ARG A 264 4.70 9.37 6.45
CA ARG A 264 3.92 10.09 5.44
C ARG A 264 2.43 10.17 5.80
N ARG A 265 1.87 9.08 6.34
CA ARG A 265 0.51 9.06 6.89
C ARG A 265 0.33 10.04 8.05
N LEU A 266 1.25 10.02 9.01
CA LEU A 266 1.19 10.88 10.20
C LEU A 266 1.44 12.36 9.90
N ASP A 267 2.14 12.68 8.80
CA ASP A 267 2.29 14.05 8.30
C ASP A 267 0.99 14.63 7.71
N SER A 268 0.02 13.78 7.36
CA SER A 268 -1.26 14.23 6.83
C SER A 268 -2.20 14.61 7.97
N ASP A 269 -2.55 15.90 8.07
CA ASP A 269 -3.55 16.41 9.04
C ASP A 269 -4.92 15.70 8.94
N ASN A 270 -5.18 15.10 7.78
CA ASN A 270 -6.44 14.41 7.49
C ASN A 270 -6.40 12.92 7.82
N TYR A 271 -5.26 12.39 8.24
CA TYR A 271 -5.12 10.96 8.52
C TYR A 271 -5.94 10.55 9.74
N GLN A 272 -6.72 9.48 9.55
CA GLN A 272 -7.45 8.84 10.63
C GLN A 272 -6.98 7.38 10.79
N PRO A 273 -6.51 6.98 11.98
CA PRO A 273 -6.14 5.60 12.25
C PRO A 273 -7.29 4.61 12.02
N PRO A 274 -7.00 3.33 11.68
CA PRO A 274 -8.04 2.35 11.39
C PRO A 274 -9.11 2.19 12.48
N HIS A 275 -8.72 2.23 13.76
CA HIS A 275 -9.66 2.11 14.89
C HIS A 275 -10.61 3.32 14.98
N VAL A 276 -10.12 4.54 14.73
CA VAL A 276 -10.96 5.75 14.70
C VAL A 276 -11.97 5.67 13.57
N ARG A 277 -11.52 5.28 12.38
CA ARG A 277 -12.39 5.12 11.21
C ARG A 277 -13.46 4.06 11.43
N ARG A 278 -13.10 2.94 12.05
CA ARG A 278 -14.05 1.91 12.44
C ARG A 278 -15.09 2.46 13.39
N ARG A 279 -14.69 3.19 14.44
CA ARG A 279 -15.62 3.81 15.40
C ARG A 279 -16.62 4.74 14.70
N VAL A 280 -16.12 5.64 13.85
CA VAL A 280 -16.98 6.57 13.09
C VAL A 280 -17.97 5.80 12.21
N LYS A 281 -17.52 4.74 11.52
CA LYS A 281 -18.41 3.91 10.69
C LYS A 281 -19.45 3.15 11.50
N VAL A 282 -19.10 2.64 12.68
CA VAL A 282 -20.06 2.02 13.59
C VAL A 282 -21.11 3.04 14.04
N GLN A 283 -20.71 4.26 14.40
CA GLN A 283 -21.64 5.34 14.75
C GLN A 283 -22.56 5.72 13.57
N GLU A 284 -22.03 5.81 12.35
CA GLU A 284 -22.83 6.04 11.14
C GLU A 284 -23.86 4.92 10.93
N MET A 285 -23.48 3.65 11.11
CA MET A 285 -24.41 2.53 11.02
C MET A 285 -25.49 2.60 12.10
N VAL A 286 -25.11 2.86 13.35
CA VAL A 286 -26.06 3.02 14.46
C VAL A 286 -27.05 4.12 14.13
N GLN A 287 -26.59 5.28 13.66
CA GLN A 287 -27.48 6.40 13.34
C GLN A 287 -28.37 6.12 12.13
N LYS A 288 -27.84 5.49 11.08
CA LYS A 288 -28.57 5.19 9.85
C LYS A 288 -29.66 4.13 10.04
N TYR A 289 -29.39 3.13 10.89
CA TYR A 289 -30.28 2.00 11.12
C TYR A 289 -30.96 2.04 12.48
N LYS A 290 -30.85 3.16 13.22
CA LYS A 290 -31.51 3.33 14.51
C LYS A 290 -33.02 3.12 14.33
N ARG A 291 -33.58 2.20 15.12
CA ARG A 291 -35.03 2.03 15.26
C ARG A 291 -35.39 2.23 16.71
N GLU A 292 -36.20 3.24 16.97
CA GLU A 292 -36.77 3.39 18.30
C GLU A 292 -37.93 2.42 18.46
N MET A 293 -37.80 1.50 19.40
CA MET A 293 -38.81 0.51 19.71
C MET A 293 -38.91 0.32 21.22
N SER A 294 -40.11 0.10 21.71
CA SER A 294 -40.32 -0.29 23.10
C SER A 294 -39.81 -1.72 23.32
N GLN A 295 -39.43 -2.04 24.55
CA GLN A 295 -38.93 -3.37 24.91
C GLN A 295 -39.86 -4.52 24.48
N PRO A 296 -41.20 -4.44 24.63
CA PRO A 296 -42.10 -5.48 24.12
C PRO A 296 -42.03 -5.63 22.59
N LYS A 297 -41.97 -4.50 21.85
CA LYS A 297 -41.88 -4.51 20.37
C LYS A 297 -40.55 -5.11 19.88
N LEU A 298 -39.46 -4.89 20.62
CA LEU A 298 -38.17 -5.50 20.33
C LEU A 298 -38.25 -7.02 20.44
N PHE A 299 -38.82 -7.53 21.53
CA PHE A 299 -38.96 -8.98 21.72
C PHE A 299 -39.84 -9.61 20.64
N THR A 300 -40.98 -9.00 20.32
CA THR A 300 -41.81 -9.47 19.19
C THR A 300 -41.03 -9.47 17.87
N TYR A 301 -40.25 -8.43 17.59
CA TYR A 301 -39.45 -8.34 16.35
C TYR A 301 -38.38 -9.42 16.23
N LEU A 302 -37.68 -9.72 17.34
CA LEU A 302 -36.62 -10.73 17.36
C LEU A 302 -37.17 -12.17 17.27
N PHE A 303 -38.31 -12.44 17.89
CA PHE A 303 -38.83 -13.79 18.04
C PHE A 303 -39.97 -14.17 17.08
N ASN A 304 -40.55 -13.22 16.32
CA ASN A 304 -41.56 -13.55 15.28
C ASN A 304 -40.97 -13.99 13.93
N ASN A 305 -39.66 -13.89 13.73
CA ASN A 305 -38.98 -14.27 12.46
C ASN A 305 -38.05 -15.49 12.63
N LEU A 306 -38.18 -16.23 13.73
CA LEU A 306 -37.59 -17.54 13.97
C LEU A 306 -38.64 -18.63 13.68
#